data_AF-A0A523MPD8-F1
#
_entry.id   AF-A0A523MPD8-F1
#
_cell.length_a   1.000
_cell.length_b   1.000
_cell.length_c   1.000
_cell.angle_alpha   90.00
_cell.angle_beta   90.00
_cell.angle_gamma   90.00
#
_symmetry.space_group_name_H-M   'P 1'
#
loop_
_entity.id
_entity.type
_entity.pdbx_description
1 polymer ?
#
loop_
_entity_poly.entity_id
_entity_poly.type
_entity_poly.pdbx_seq_one_letter_code
_entity_poly.pdbx_strand_id
1 'polypeptide(L)' 'MRVMISGGGTGGHLYPALNIAAALRRVEPACELMLVGAQRGIEHRILPTSGYRYRLLATEPLRRSRPW' A
#
# COMPACT_ATOMS: atom_id res chain seq x y z
N MET A 1 -1.85 17.73 -4.52
CA MET A 1 -0.67 16.99 -3.99
C MET A 1 -0.53 15.62 -4.68
N ARG A 2 0.67 15.00 -4.69
CA ARG A 2 0.88 13.62 -5.15
C ARG A 2 1.44 12.76 -4.02
N VAL A 3 0.80 11.63 -3.71
CA VAL A 3 1.17 10.77 -2.58
C VAL A 3 1.24 9.31 -3.03
N MET A 4 2.33 8.66 -2.64
CA MET A 4 2.51 7.22 -2.79
C MET A 4 2.59 6.57 -1.41
N ILE A 5 1.84 5.49 -1.19
CA ILE A 5 1.84 4.76 0.08
C ILE A 5 2.20 3.31 -0.21
N SER A 6 3.20 2.77 0.49
CA SER A 6 3.57 1.36 0.38
C SER A 6 3.26 0.58 1.65
N GLY A 7 2.66 -0.59 1.50
CA GLY A 7 2.45 -1.57 2.55
C GLY A 7 3.44 -2.73 2.49
N GLY A 8 3.71 -3.37 3.63
CA GLY A 8 4.63 -4.49 3.75
C GLY A 8 3.94 -5.85 3.67
N GLY A 9 3.34 -6.22 2.52
CA GLY A 9 2.94 -7.60 2.18
C GLY A 9 1.83 -8.26 3.01
N THR A 10 1.45 -7.69 4.16
CA THR A 10 0.49 -8.24 5.13
C THR A 10 -0.67 -7.28 5.38
N GLY A 11 -1.76 -7.78 5.95
CA GLY A 11 -2.91 -6.94 6.29
C GLY A 11 -2.62 -5.87 7.32
N GLY A 12 -1.69 -6.12 8.25
CA GLY A 12 -1.28 -5.15 9.27
C GLY A 12 -0.71 -3.86 8.69
N HIS A 13 -0.18 -3.87 7.46
CA HIS A 13 0.28 -2.66 6.78
C HIS A 13 -0.70 -2.17 5.71
N LEU A 14 -1.37 -3.10 5.02
CA LEU A 14 -2.28 -2.74 3.93
C LEU A 14 -3.51 -1.97 4.42
N TYR A 15 -4.19 -2.42 5.47
CA TYR A 15 -5.40 -1.76 5.92
C TYR A 15 -5.16 -0.35 6.47
N PRO A 16 -4.09 -0.09 7.26
CA PRO A 16 -3.71 1.29 7.58
C PRO A 16 -3.42 2.14 6.35
N ALA A 17 -2.71 1.61 5.34
CA ALA A 17 -2.45 2.33 4.09
C ALA A 17 -3.75 2.72 3.35
N LEU A 18 -4.73 1.81 3.28
CA LEU A 18 -6.05 2.08 2.70
C LEU A 18 -6.83 3.14 3.48
N ASN A 19 -6.78 3.09 4.81
CA ASN A 19 -7.45 4.07 5.66
C ASN A 19 -6.84 5.46 5.52
N ILE A 20 -5.51 5.55 5.42
CA ILE A 20 -4.80 6.81 5.16
C ILE A 20 -5.18 7.35 3.77
N ALA A 21 -5.19 6.50 2.73
CA ALA A 21 -5.63 6.91 1.40
C ALA A 21 -7.08 7.44 1.39
N ALA A 22 -7.98 6.78 2.12
CA ALA A 22 -9.37 7.21 2.27
C ALA A 22 -9.51 8.52 3.04
N ALA A 23 -8.67 8.75 4.06
CA ALA A 23 -8.64 10.01 4.80
C ALA A 23 -8.10 11.16 3.92
N LEU A 24 -7.00 10.93 3.19
CA LEU A 24 -6.42 11.91 2.28
C LEU A 24 -7.40 12.32 1.18
N ARG A 25 -8.13 11.36 0.60
CA ARG A 25 -9.15 11.64 -0.42
C ARG A 25 -10.30 12.51 0.11
N ARG A 26 -10.63 12.41 1.41
CA ARG A 26 -11.65 13.23 2.07
C ARG A 26 -11.15 14.66 2.34
N VAL A 27 -9.91 14.80 2.78
CA VAL A 27 -9.33 16.12 3.12
C VAL A 27 -8.90 16.89 1.88
N GLU A 28 -8.34 16.21 0.88
CA GLU A 28 -7.89 16.81 -0.39
C GLU A 28 -8.35 15.92 -1.56
N PRO A 29 -9.57 16.15 -2.11
CA PRO A 29 -10.11 15.33 -3.20
C PRO A 29 -9.26 15.34 -4.48
N ALA A 30 -8.54 16.44 -4.73
CA ALA A 30 -7.64 16.61 -5.86
C ALA A 30 -6.29 15.88 -5.70
N CYS A 31 -6.04 15.22 -4.56
CA CYS A 31 -4.83 14.46 -4.33
C CYS A 31 -4.73 13.27 -5.31
N GLU A 32 -3.58 13.13 -5.97
CA GLU A 32 -3.24 11.95 -6.75
C GLU A 32 -2.63 10.89 -5.82
N LEU A 33 -3.31 9.76 -5.66
CA LEU A 33 -2.90 8.66 -4.78
C LEU A 33 -2.46 7.44 -5.59
N MET A 34 -1.36 6.82 -5.17
CA MET A 34 -0.92 5.51 -5.66
C MET A 34 -0.54 4.59 -4.49
N LEU A 35 -1.12 3.39 -4.47
CA LEU A 35 -0.72 2.33 -3.55
C LEU A 35 0.33 1.43 -4.19
N VAL A 36 1.41 1.13 -3.47
CA VAL A 36 2.43 0.17 -3.90
C VAL A 36 2.41 -1.01 -2.95
N GLY A 37 2.12 -2.19 -3.49
CA GLY A 37 2.06 -3.44 -2.73
C GLY A 37 2.98 -4.50 -3.32
N ALA A 38 3.06 -5.62 -2.61
CA ALA A 38 3.75 -6.82 -3.07
C ALA A 38 2.83 -7.73 -3.87
N GLN A 39 3.40 -8.44 -4.85
CA GLN A 39 2.71 -9.53 -5.55
C GLN A 39 2.42 -10.74 -4.64
N ARG A 40 3.10 -10.83 -3.50
CA ARG A 40 2.88 -11.87 -2.47
C ARG A 40 1.91 -11.38 -1.39
N GLY A 41 1.50 -12.31 -0.52
CA GLY A 41 0.70 -11.97 0.65
C GLY A 41 -0.71 -11.51 0.28
N ILE A 42 -1.36 -10.69 1.10
CA ILE A 42 -2.77 -10.35 0.85
C ILE A 42 -2.97 -9.22 -0.15
N GLU A 43 -1.94 -8.41 -0.40
CA GLU A 43 -2.01 -7.17 -1.18
C GLU A 43 -2.43 -7.44 -2.64
N HIS A 44 -1.95 -8.52 -3.24
CA HIS A 44 -2.33 -8.91 -4.61
C HIS A 44 -3.83 -9.25 -4.78
N ARG A 45 -4.53 -9.59 -3.70
CA ARG A 45 -5.98 -9.89 -3.73
C ARG A 45 -6.83 -8.67 -3.46
N ILE A 46 -6.38 -7.81 -2.54
CA ILE A 46 -7.17 -6.68 -2.03
C ILE A 46 -7.00 -5.42 -2.87
N LEU A 47 -5.78 -5.11 -3.32
CA LEU A 47 -5.52 -3.89 -4.10
C LEU A 47 -6.35 -3.81 -5.41
N PRO A 48 -6.53 -4.90 -6.19
CA PRO A 48 -7.38 -4.88 -7.38
C PRO A 48 -8.83 -4.45 -7.13
N THR A 49 -9.38 -4.74 -5.95
CA THR A 49 -10.77 -4.40 -5.59
C THR A 49 -10.89 -3.15 -4.71
N SER A 50 -9.77 -2.47 -4.43
CA SER A 50 -9.74 -1.34 -3.48
C SER A 50 -10.28 -0.02 -4.05
N GLY A 51 -10.41 0.09 -5.38
CA GLY A 51 -10.80 1.34 -6.05
C GLY A 51 -9.70 2.40 -6.14
N TYR A 52 -8.50 2.13 -5.63
CA TYR A 52 -7.34 3.03 -5.74
C TYR A 52 -6.42 2.65 -6.91
N ARG A 53 -5.70 3.63 -7.44
CA ARG A 53 -4.59 3.34 -8.37
C ARG A 53 -3.51 2.59 -7.62
N TYR A 54 -3.00 1.50 -8.20
CA TYR A 54 -2.00 0.66 -7.54
C TYR A 54 -0.90 0.16 -8.47
N ARG A 55 0.22 -0.26 -7.88
CA ARG A 55 1.29 -1.03 -8.52
C ARG A 55 1.67 -2.19 -7.62
N LEU A 56 1.66 -3.41 -8.16
CA LEU A 56 2.23 -4.57 -7.49
C LEU A 56 3.67 -4.78 -7.95
N LEU A 57 4.56 -5.03 -7.00
CA LEU A 57 5.97 -5.28 -7.25
C LEU A 57 6.38 -6.67 -6.71
N ALA A 58 7.33 -7.31 -7.38
CA ALA A 58 7.97 -8.53 -6.90
C ALA A 58 8.97 -8.18 -5.78
N THR A 59 8.46 -7.84 -4.60
CA THR A 59 9.29 -7.53 -3.42
C THR A 59 9.35 -8.72 -2.47
N GLU A 60 10.34 -8.73 -1.58
CA GLU A 60 10.47 -9.68 -0.47
C GLU A 60 10.80 -8.92 0.82
N PRO A 61 10.44 -9.44 2.01
CA PRO A 61 10.88 -8.85 3.27
C PRO A 61 12.40 -8.95 3.33
N LEU A 62 13.03 -7.89 3.81
CA LEU A 62 14.46 -7.94 4.08
C LEU A 62 14.70 -8.89 5.27
N ARG A 63 15.15 -10.11 4.99
CA ARG A 63 15.51 -11.09 6.02
C ARG A 63 16.81 -10.65 6.67
N ARG A 64 16.73 -10.25 7.93
CA ARG A 64 17.88 -9.85 8.74
C ARG A 64 18.04 -10.85 9.87
N SER A 65 19.20 -11.50 9.95
CA SER A 65 19.58 -12.37 11.08
C SER A 65 20.18 -11.57 12.24
N ARG A 66 20.63 -10.33 11.99
CA ARG A 66 21.08 -9.36 12.98
C ARG A 66 20.42 -8.01 12.72
N PRO A 67 20.07 -7.24 13.76
CA PRO A 67 19.38 -5.96 13.63
C PRO A 67 20.26 -4.83 13.05
N TRP A 68 21.58 -5.06 12.92
CA TRP A 68 22.58 -4.19 12.32
C TRP A 68 23.59 -4.99 11.50
#